data_AF-A0A7Z7AZF0-F1
#
_entry.id   AF-A0A7Z7AZF0-F1
#
_cell.length_a   1.000
_cell.length_b   1.000
_cell.length_c   1.000
_cell.angle_alpha   90.00
_cell.angle_beta   90.00
_cell.angle_gamma   90.00
#
_symmetry.space_group_name_H-M   'P 1'
#
loop_
_entity.id
_entity.type
_entity.pdbx_description
1 polymer ?
#
loop_
_entity_poly.entity_id
_entity_poly.type
_entity_poly.pdbx_seq_one_letter_code
_entity_poly.pdbx_strand_id
1 'polypeptide(L)'
;MKTPPADTSEQVSPTTAPDAFDKLVGDADRAPEISLPRQTPFQRFWCTRVLSSLSFQMLAVAMGWHIYALTHSAFALGLVGLAQFLPMFVLTLVVGQVADRYDRRRIASICQGLECVAAALFAWGTFGGWISAPVIYVLAACVGAARAFESPAVASLLPGVVPRAQLSQATAWATSANQAAQIGGPALGGLLYGIGPGAAYLACTLSFALASAAVSTIPLRTKPVPRAPVTLESVFSGVRFIRSQPVILGALSLDLFAVLFGGATALLPIFARDVLHAGPLGLGLLRSASAVGALGGTIWLAHFPLRKRPGAAMFGGVIAFGIATLVFGLSHSFIVSLFALMALGASDVISVVVRLSLVQLRTPDEMLGRVSAVNSLFIGTSNQLGEFESGVTAGWWGAQTAVLIGGCATIAIALLWMKLFPELRRTRSLEREEQHEMAA
;
A
#
# COMPACT_ATOMS: atom_id res chain seq x y z
N MET A 1 90.09 -18.70 -40.33
CA MET A 1 89.09 -18.52 -39.25
C MET A 1 88.91 -17.01 -39.06
N LYS A 2 87.68 -16.48 -39.16
CA LYS A 2 87.39 -15.03 -39.20
C LYS A 2 86.45 -14.62 -38.05
N THR A 3 86.74 -13.46 -37.45
CA THR A 3 85.81 -12.51 -36.79
C THR A 3 85.69 -11.26 -37.70
N PRO A 4 84.94 -10.17 -37.37
CA PRO A 4 83.83 -9.93 -36.41
C PRO A 4 82.51 -9.73 -37.25
N PRO A 5 81.50 -8.83 -37.01
CA PRO A 5 81.16 -7.89 -35.91
C PRO A 5 79.68 -7.99 -35.43
N ALA A 6 79.00 -6.85 -35.22
CA ALA A 6 77.62 -6.66 -34.71
C ALA A 6 76.89 -5.53 -35.48
N ASP A 7 75.54 -5.48 -35.40
CA ASP A 7 74.67 -4.33 -35.74
C ASP A 7 73.29 -4.54 -35.05
N THR A 8 72.83 -3.69 -34.14
CA THR A 8 71.96 -2.48 -34.24
C THR A 8 70.46 -2.66 -34.56
N SER A 9 69.65 -2.03 -33.69
CA SER A 9 68.30 -1.45 -33.89
C SER A 9 67.25 -2.13 -34.78
N GLU A 10 66.11 -2.48 -34.17
CA GLU A 10 64.84 -1.84 -34.55
C GLU A 10 63.85 -1.74 -33.37
N GLN A 11 63.29 -0.54 -33.16
CA GLN A 11 62.21 -0.31 -32.19
C GLN A 11 60.87 -0.53 -32.90
N VAL A 12 60.09 -1.53 -32.47
CA VAL A 12 58.71 -1.70 -32.94
C VAL A 12 57.74 -1.07 -31.93
N SER A 13 57.34 0.16 -32.20
CA SER A 13 56.19 0.79 -31.54
C SER A 13 54.90 0.03 -31.90
N PRO A 14 54.04 -0.35 -30.94
CA PRO A 14 52.73 -0.94 -31.25
C PRO A 14 51.76 0.15 -31.73
N THR A 15 51.64 0.28 -33.04
CA THR A 15 50.75 1.24 -33.70
C THR A 15 49.27 0.90 -33.48
N THR A 16 48.60 1.73 -32.68
CA THR A 16 47.14 2.00 -32.63
C THR A 16 46.17 0.97 -33.25
N ALA A 17 45.54 0.15 -32.39
CA ALA A 17 44.28 -0.54 -32.72
C ALA A 17 43.27 -0.81 -31.54
N PRO A 18 43.10 0.03 -30.48
CA PRO A 18 41.97 -0.17 -29.54
C PRO A 18 40.62 0.31 -30.09
N ASP A 19 40.63 1.46 -30.78
CA ASP A 19 39.44 2.28 -31.06
C ASP A 19 38.30 1.62 -31.85
N ALA A 20 38.58 0.58 -32.64
CA ALA A 20 37.56 -0.09 -33.44
C ALA A 20 36.67 -1.01 -32.60
N PHE A 21 37.23 -1.69 -31.60
CA PHE A 21 36.50 -2.64 -30.77
C PHE A 21 35.66 -1.91 -29.70
N ASP A 22 36.23 -0.88 -29.07
CA ASP A 22 35.51 -0.03 -28.11
C ASP A 22 34.36 0.75 -28.76
N LYS A 23 34.47 1.15 -30.04
CA LYS A 23 33.34 1.76 -30.77
C LYS A 23 32.23 0.75 -31.08
N LEU A 24 32.58 -0.48 -31.46
CA LEU A 24 31.59 -1.53 -31.74
C LEU A 24 30.84 -2.00 -30.48
N VAL A 25 31.49 -1.98 -29.30
CA VAL A 25 30.82 -2.24 -28.02
C VAL A 25 30.06 -1.00 -27.52
N GLY A 26 30.62 0.20 -27.69
CA GLY A 26 30.05 1.46 -27.21
C GLY A 26 28.77 1.92 -27.92
N ASP A 27 28.57 1.57 -29.19
CA ASP A 27 27.33 1.90 -29.93
C ASP A 27 26.24 0.82 -29.77
N ALA A 28 26.58 -0.43 -29.40
CA ALA A 28 25.59 -1.48 -29.17
C ALA A 28 24.70 -1.21 -27.94
N ASP A 29 25.25 -0.54 -26.92
CA ASP A 29 24.54 -0.15 -25.68
C ASP A 29 23.78 1.19 -25.80
N ARG A 30 23.73 1.78 -27.01
CA ARG A 30 23.07 3.07 -27.29
C ARG A 30 21.87 2.97 -28.22
N ALA A 31 21.15 1.85 -28.19
CA ALA A 31 19.75 1.87 -28.60
C ALA A 31 19.03 2.97 -27.78
N PRO A 32 18.34 3.95 -28.41
CA PRO A 32 17.74 5.04 -27.68
C PRO A 32 16.75 4.48 -26.67
N GLU A 33 17.01 4.67 -25.38
CA GLU A 33 16.11 4.24 -24.32
C GLU A 33 14.77 4.94 -24.50
N ILE A 34 13.81 4.25 -25.13
CA ILE A 34 12.45 4.74 -25.31
C ILE A 34 11.90 4.94 -23.90
N SER A 35 11.82 6.21 -23.49
CA SER A 35 11.38 6.58 -22.15
C SER A 35 10.10 5.85 -21.80
N LEU A 36 10.07 5.17 -20.65
CA LEU A 36 8.93 4.34 -20.21
C LEU A 36 7.54 4.90 -20.55
N PRO A 37 7.22 6.19 -20.27
CA PRO A 37 5.90 6.75 -20.60
C PRO A 37 5.57 6.82 -22.11
N ARG A 38 6.50 6.56 -23.03
CA ARG A 38 6.24 6.41 -24.48
C ARG A 38 5.98 4.96 -24.91
N GLN A 39 6.23 3.97 -24.04
CA GLN A 39 5.99 2.56 -24.38
C GLN A 39 4.52 2.20 -24.18
N THR A 40 3.78 1.91 -25.27
CA THR A 40 2.34 1.54 -25.22
C THR A 40 1.98 0.46 -24.20
N PRO A 41 2.77 -0.62 -24.00
CA PRO A 41 2.47 -1.63 -22.98
C PRO A 41 2.49 -1.05 -21.56
N PHE A 42 3.49 -0.19 -21.28
CA PHE A 42 3.63 0.49 -20.00
C PHE A 42 2.54 1.54 -19.79
N GLN A 43 2.19 2.33 -20.81
CA GLN A 43 1.07 3.28 -20.76
C GLN A 43 -0.25 2.57 -20.37
N ARG A 44 -0.58 1.44 -21.01
CA ARG A 44 -1.79 0.65 -20.70
C ARG A 44 -1.77 0.12 -19.25
N PHE A 45 -0.63 -0.39 -18.80
CA PHE A 45 -0.45 -0.80 -17.40
C PHE A 45 -0.61 0.37 -16.42
N TRP A 46 -0.01 1.53 -16.72
CA TRP A 46 -0.04 2.71 -15.88
C TRP A 46 -1.46 3.30 -15.79
N CYS A 47 -2.17 3.43 -16.91
CA CYS A 47 -3.57 3.83 -16.93
C CYS A 47 -4.45 2.86 -16.15
N THR A 48 -4.25 1.54 -16.30
CA THR A 48 -4.94 0.53 -15.47
C THR A 48 -4.74 0.80 -13.99
N ARG A 49 -3.48 1.03 -13.57
CA ARG A 49 -3.11 1.22 -12.17
C ARG A 49 -3.67 2.52 -11.59
N VAL A 50 -3.59 3.63 -12.33
CA VAL A 50 -4.17 4.92 -11.93
C VAL A 50 -5.69 4.78 -11.79
N LEU A 51 -6.36 4.27 -12.82
CA LEU A 51 -7.82 4.20 -12.85
C LEU A 51 -8.38 3.24 -11.79
N SER A 52 -7.86 2.02 -11.63
CA SER A 52 -8.40 1.10 -10.62
C SER A 52 -8.12 1.58 -9.18
N SER A 53 -6.91 2.09 -8.89
CA SER A 53 -6.60 2.66 -7.57
C SER A 53 -7.44 3.90 -7.25
N LEU A 54 -7.66 4.80 -8.23
CA LEU A 54 -8.46 6.00 -8.03
C LEU A 54 -9.92 5.65 -7.77
N SER A 55 -10.49 4.75 -8.59
CA SER A 55 -11.87 4.25 -8.45
C SER A 55 -12.10 3.61 -7.09
N PHE A 56 -11.16 2.79 -6.62
CA PHE A 56 -11.25 2.14 -5.30
C PHE A 56 -11.29 3.17 -4.15
N GLN A 57 -10.42 4.19 -4.20
CA GLN A 57 -10.39 5.25 -3.18
C GLN A 57 -11.66 6.13 -3.19
N MET A 58 -12.19 6.44 -4.37
CA MET A 58 -13.46 7.15 -4.53
C MET A 58 -14.64 6.32 -4.01
N LEU A 59 -14.71 5.03 -4.39
CA LEU A 59 -15.77 4.11 -3.99
C LEU A 59 -15.78 3.89 -2.48
N ALA A 60 -14.61 3.76 -1.84
CA ALA A 60 -14.51 3.64 -0.38
C ALA A 60 -15.09 4.86 0.37
N VAL A 61 -14.84 6.08 -0.12
CA VAL A 61 -15.46 7.30 0.44
C VAL A 61 -16.97 7.31 0.20
N ALA A 62 -17.41 6.98 -1.01
CA ALA A 62 -18.83 6.94 -1.36
C ALA A 62 -19.60 5.89 -0.53
N MET A 63 -19.09 4.67 -0.39
CA MET A 63 -19.70 3.62 0.44
C MET A 63 -19.78 4.02 1.92
N GLY A 64 -18.68 4.55 2.48
CA GLY A 64 -18.61 4.97 3.89
C GLY A 64 -19.56 6.13 4.21
N TRP A 65 -19.68 7.12 3.32
CA TRP A 65 -20.68 8.17 3.48
C TRP A 65 -22.11 7.65 3.29
N HIS A 66 -22.37 6.80 2.29
CA HIS A 66 -23.71 6.33 1.97
C HIS A 66 -24.31 5.44 3.07
N ILE A 67 -23.54 4.49 3.62
CA ILE A 67 -24.02 3.68 4.75
C ILE A 67 -24.33 4.54 5.97
N TYR A 68 -23.51 5.57 6.24
CA TYR A 68 -23.72 6.46 7.36
C TYR A 68 -24.91 7.42 7.13
N ALA A 69 -25.10 7.86 5.89
CA ALA A 69 -26.25 8.68 5.49
C ALA A 69 -27.59 7.94 5.65
N LEU A 70 -27.62 6.62 5.40
CA LEU A 70 -28.82 5.79 5.55
C LEU A 70 -29.08 5.33 6.99
N THR A 71 -28.03 4.98 7.74
CA THR A 71 -28.17 4.29 9.04
C THR A 71 -27.91 5.16 10.25
N HIS A 72 -27.20 6.28 10.10
CA HIS A 72 -26.71 7.13 11.19
C HIS A 72 -25.94 6.36 12.29
N SER A 73 -25.39 5.19 11.97
CA SER A 73 -24.82 4.25 12.94
C SER A 73 -23.33 3.99 12.68
N ALA A 74 -22.52 4.16 13.71
CA ALA A 74 -21.09 3.82 13.66
C ALA A 74 -20.84 2.31 13.51
N PHE A 75 -21.71 1.49 14.10
CA PHE A 75 -21.63 0.03 13.99
C PHE A 75 -21.87 -0.43 12.54
N ALA A 76 -22.85 0.18 11.85
CA ALA A 76 -23.09 -0.09 10.43
C ALA A 76 -21.91 0.30 9.54
N LEU A 77 -21.18 1.35 9.90
CA LEU A 77 -19.97 1.77 9.20
C LEU A 77 -18.82 0.77 9.39
N GLY A 78 -18.59 0.28 10.62
CA GLY A 78 -17.62 -0.78 10.90
C GLY A 78 -17.94 -2.11 10.20
N LEU A 79 -19.22 -2.43 10.01
CA LEU A 79 -19.66 -3.60 9.23
C LEU A 79 -19.28 -3.50 7.73
N VAL A 80 -19.08 -2.31 7.16
CA VAL A 80 -18.61 -2.17 5.76
C VAL A 80 -17.14 -2.57 5.63
N GLY A 81 -16.30 -2.28 6.63
CA GLY A 81 -14.92 -2.78 6.69
C GLY A 81 -14.89 -4.31 6.83
N LEU A 82 -15.64 -4.84 7.80
CA LEU A 82 -15.77 -6.29 8.00
C LEU A 82 -16.27 -7.03 6.75
N ALA A 83 -17.25 -6.45 6.03
CA ALA A 83 -17.79 -7.00 4.79
C ALA A 83 -16.75 -7.06 3.66
N GLN A 84 -15.85 -6.08 3.55
CA GLN A 84 -14.73 -6.11 2.58
C GLN A 84 -13.67 -7.13 2.99
N PHE A 85 -13.39 -7.24 4.29
CA PHE A 85 -12.33 -8.09 4.81
C PHE A 85 -12.65 -9.58 4.81
N LEU A 86 -13.86 -9.96 5.25
CA LEU A 86 -14.20 -11.37 5.45
C LEU A 86 -14.03 -12.21 4.15
N PRO A 87 -14.46 -11.77 2.96
CA PRO A 87 -14.18 -12.46 1.71
C PRO A 87 -12.69 -12.48 1.37
N MET A 88 -11.97 -11.36 1.55
CA MET A 88 -10.53 -11.28 1.29
C MET A 88 -9.76 -12.29 2.15
N PHE A 89 -10.08 -12.39 3.43
CA PHE A 89 -9.47 -13.33 4.37
C PHE A 89 -9.74 -14.78 3.97
N VAL A 90 -11.02 -15.15 3.76
CA VAL A 90 -11.42 -16.52 3.36
C VAL A 90 -10.79 -16.92 2.02
N LEU A 91 -10.72 -16.00 1.06
CA LEU A 91 -10.20 -16.25 -0.29
C LEU A 91 -8.67 -16.16 -0.39
N THR A 92 -7.96 -15.67 0.64
CA THR A 92 -6.49 -15.49 0.60
C THR A 92 -5.73 -16.76 0.19
N LEU A 93 -6.18 -17.94 0.63
CA LEU A 93 -5.57 -19.23 0.25
C LEU A 93 -5.85 -19.61 -1.21
N VAL A 94 -7.04 -19.25 -1.72
CA VAL A 94 -7.48 -19.52 -3.10
C VAL A 94 -6.77 -18.57 -4.08
N VAL A 95 -6.61 -17.30 -3.69
CA VAL A 95 -5.91 -16.26 -4.46
C VAL A 95 -4.55 -16.72 -4.95
N GLY A 96 -3.72 -17.31 -4.08
CA GLY A 96 -2.39 -17.80 -4.46
C GLY A 96 -2.45 -18.89 -5.55
N GLN A 97 -3.27 -19.93 -5.34
CA GLN A 97 -3.44 -21.02 -6.29
C GLN A 97 -3.98 -20.54 -7.65
N VAL A 98 -4.88 -19.55 -7.67
CA VAL A 98 -5.45 -18.99 -8.90
C VAL A 98 -4.44 -18.09 -9.62
N ALA A 99 -3.70 -17.25 -8.90
CA ALA A 99 -2.71 -16.32 -9.47
C ALA A 99 -1.49 -17.01 -10.12
N ASP A 100 -1.21 -18.26 -9.73
CA ASP A 100 -0.15 -19.08 -10.32
C ASP A 100 -0.63 -19.95 -11.49
N ARG A 101 -1.91 -20.37 -11.51
CA ARG A 101 -2.46 -21.27 -12.56
C ARG A 101 -3.03 -20.55 -13.77
N TYR A 102 -3.55 -19.33 -13.62
CA TYR A 102 -4.28 -18.61 -14.67
C TYR A 102 -3.53 -17.36 -15.18
N ASP A 103 -3.86 -16.89 -16.39
CA ASP A 103 -3.32 -15.63 -16.94
C ASP A 103 -3.70 -14.46 -16.02
N ARG A 104 -2.69 -13.89 -15.35
CA ARG A 104 -2.80 -12.73 -14.43
C ARG A 104 -3.52 -11.55 -15.06
N ARG A 105 -3.43 -11.36 -16.38
CA ARG A 105 -4.14 -10.30 -17.10
C ARG A 105 -5.65 -10.59 -17.16
N ARG A 106 -6.04 -11.85 -17.35
CA ARG A 106 -7.46 -12.27 -17.29
C ARG A 106 -8.01 -12.14 -15.88
N ILE A 107 -7.23 -12.53 -14.85
CA ILE A 107 -7.62 -12.33 -13.45
C ILE A 107 -7.89 -10.85 -13.19
N ALA A 108 -6.93 -9.96 -13.47
CA ALA A 108 -7.06 -8.53 -13.26
C ALA A 108 -8.27 -7.92 -14.01
N SER A 109 -8.47 -8.31 -15.29
CA SER A 109 -9.62 -7.86 -16.09
C SER A 109 -10.95 -8.31 -15.49
N ILE A 110 -11.09 -9.58 -15.10
CA ILE A 110 -12.31 -10.12 -14.51
C ILE A 110 -12.62 -9.43 -13.18
N CYS A 111 -11.61 -9.23 -12.32
CA CYS A 111 -11.80 -8.54 -11.05
C CYS A 111 -12.22 -7.08 -11.23
N GLN A 112 -11.57 -6.32 -12.12
CA GLN A 112 -11.96 -4.94 -12.43
C GLN A 112 -13.34 -4.88 -13.12
N GLY A 113 -13.71 -5.92 -13.87
CA GLY A 113 -15.07 -6.10 -14.40
C GLY A 113 -16.11 -6.32 -13.29
N LEU A 114 -15.80 -7.12 -12.27
CA LEU A 114 -16.65 -7.31 -11.09
C LEU A 114 -16.76 -6.03 -10.25
N GLU A 115 -15.65 -5.29 -10.05
CA GLU A 115 -15.68 -3.96 -9.42
C GLU A 115 -16.54 -2.97 -10.22
N CYS A 116 -16.43 -2.98 -11.55
CA CYS A 116 -17.27 -2.18 -12.45
C CYS A 116 -18.75 -2.53 -12.33
N VAL A 117 -19.11 -3.82 -12.30
CA VAL A 117 -20.50 -4.27 -12.11
C VAL A 117 -21.02 -3.88 -10.72
N ALA A 118 -20.21 -4.01 -9.68
CA ALA A 118 -20.59 -3.56 -8.34
C ALA A 118 -20.82 -2.05 -8.27
N ALA A 119 -19.94 -1.24 -8.88
CA ALA A 119 -20.10 0.21 -8.99
C ALA A 119 -21.35 0.60 -9.81
N ALA A 120 -21.64 -0.14 -10.90
CA ALA A 120 -22.85 0.06 -11.70
C ALA A 120 -24.13 -0.26 -10.92
N LEU A 121 -24.10 -1.33 -10.10
CA LEU A 121 -25.21 -1.68 -9.21
C LEU A 121 -25.39 -0.66 -8.08
N PHE A 122 -24.31 -0.07 -7.54
CA PHE A 122 -24.42 1.09 -6.64
C PHE A 122 -25.08 2.29 -7.31
N ALA A 123 -24.67 2.64 -8.54
CA ALA A 123 -25.26 3.73 -9.31
C ALA A 123 -26.76 3.47 -9.59
N TRP A 124 -27.11 2.29 -10.10
CA TRP A 124 -28.50 1.91 -10.39
C TRP A 124 -29.35 1.86 -9.12
N GLY A 125 -28.87 1.25 -8.04
CA GLY A 125 -29.56 1.22 -6.75
C GLY A 125 -29.81 2.61 -6.16
N THR A 126 -28.87 3.53 -6.39
CA THR A 126 -29.01 4.94 -6.01
C THR A 126 -30.09 5.64 -6.83
N PHE A 127 -30.06 5.55 -8.17
CA PHE A 127 -31.07 6.19 -9.02
C PHE A 127 -32.46 5.56 -8.89
N GLY A 128 -32.53 4.26 -8.62
CA GLY A 128 -33.78 3.52 -8.40
C GLY A 128 -34.32 3.58 -6.97
N GLY A 129 -33.61 4.24 -6.03
CA GLY A 129 -34.06 4.42 -4.65
C GLY A 129 -34.13 3.15 -3.79
N TRP A 130 -33.66 1.99 -4.28
CA TRP A 130 -33.71 0.70 -3.59
C TRP A 130 -32.40 0.32 -2.87
N ILE A 131 -31.39 1.20 -2.92
CA ILE A 131 -30.14 1.03 -2.17
C ILE A 131 -30.43 0.99 -0.66
N SER A 132 -29.93 -0.05 0.01
CA SER A 132 -30.16 -0.30 1.44
C SER A 132 -28.93 -0.91 2.09
N ALA A 133 -28.82 -0.83 3.41
CA ALA A 133 -27.64 -1.32 4.14
C ALA A 133 -27.23 -2.78 3.78
N PRO A 134 -28.14 -3.77 3.66
CA PRO A 134 -27.78 -5.12 3.22
C PRO A 134 -27.17 -5.15 1.80
N VAL A 135 -27.71 -4.37 0.86
CA VAL A 135 -27.18 -4.25 -0.51
C VAL A 135 -25.77 -3.66 -0.49
N ILE A 136 -25.53 -2.63 0.33
CA ILE A 136 -24.21 -2.02 0.48
C ILE A 136 -23.20 -3.05 1.00
N TYR A 137 -23.54 -3.85 2.03
CA TYR A 137 -22.64 -4.90 2.54
C TYR A 137 -22.33 -5.98 1.51
N VAL A 138 -23.33 -6.45 0.74
CA VAL A 138 -23.11 -7.45 -0.31
C VAL A 138 -22.21 -6.91 -1.42
N LEU A 139 -22.44 -5.69 -1.89
CA LEU A 139 -21.60 -5.07 -2.92
C LEU A 139 -20.18 -4.77 -2.41
N ALA A 140 -20.04 -4.32 -1.16
CA ALA A 140 -18.74 -4.12 -0.52
C ALA A 140 -17.97 -5.45 -0.37
N ALA A 141 -18.65 -6.55 -0.05
CA ALA A 141 -18.06 -7.88 -0.01
C ALA A 141 -17.60 -8.36 -1.41
N CYS A 142 -18.38 -8.10 -2.46
CA CYS A 142 -17.97 -8.37 -3.84
C CYS A 142 -16.71 -7.58 -4.24
N VAL A 143 -16.62 -6.30 -3.87
CA VAL A 143 -15.44 -5.45 -4.13
C VAL A 143 -14.22 -5.95 -3.34
N GLY A 144 -14.37 -6.27 -2.06
CA GLY A 144 -13.30 -6.85 -1.23
C GLY A 144 -12.78 -8.18 -1.76
N ALA A 145 -13.69 -9.06 -2.20
CA ALA A 145 -13.34 -10.31 -2.88
C ALA A 145 -12.57 -10.07 -4.18
N ALA A 146 -13.05 -9.17 -5.05
CA ALA A 146 -12.38 -8.84 -6.31
C ALA A 146 -10.97 -8.27 -6.08
N ARG A 147 -10.81 -7.36 -5.11
CA ARG A 147 -9.53 -6.76 -4.73
C ARG A 147 -8.50 -7.77 -4.24
N ALA A 148 -8.94 -8.82 -3.53
CA ALA A 148 -8.07 -9.89 -3.05
C ALA A 148 -7.31 -10.57 -4.19
N PHE A 149 -7.96 -10.80 -5.34
CA PHE A 149 -7.34 -11.36 -6.54
C PHE A 149 -6.63 -10.31 -7.41
N GLU A 150 -7.22 -9.12 -7.58
CA GLU A 150 -6.67 -8.08 -8.47
C GLU A 150 -5.31 -7.55 -7.98
N SER A 151 -5.16 -7.29 -6.67
CA SER A 151 -3.94 -6.69 -6.10
C SER A 151 -2.65 -7.49 -6.44
N PRO A 152 -2.55 -8.80 -6.13
CA PRO A 152 -1.40 -9.60 -6.53
C PRO A 152 -1.32 -9.80 -8.05
N ALA A 153 -2.45 -9.93 -8.75
CA ALA A 153 -2.46 -10.09 -10.20
C ALA A 153 -1.80 -8.88 -10.90
N VAL A 154 -2.25 -7.66 -10.62
CA VAL A 154 -1.71 -6.42 -11.19
C VAL A 154 -0.26 -6.19 -10.78
N ALA A 155 0.10 -6.40 -9.52
CA ALA A 155 1.51 -6.29 -9.08
C ALA A 155 2.44 -7.26 -9.84
N SER A 156 1.94 -8.43 -10.20
CA SER A 156 2.69 -9.45 -10.94
C SER A 156 2.73 -9.27 -12.47
N LEU A 157 1.96 -8.31 -13.03
CA LEU A 157 1.99 -7.96 -14.45
C LEU A 157 3.20 -7.09 -14.82
N LEU A 158 3.61 -6.17 -13.93
CA LEU A 158 4.66 -5.19 -14.21
C LEU A 158 5.97 -5.83 -14.75
N PRO A 159 6.48 -6.96 -14.22
CA PRO A 159 7.67 -7.62 -14.76
C PRO A 159 7.53 -8.27 -16.13
N GLY A 160 6.30 -8.45 -16.64
CA GLY A 160 6.02 -8.94 -17.99
C GLY A 160 5.72 -7.84 -19.02
N VAL A 161 5.68 -6.58 -18.58
CA VAL A 161 5.37 -5.40 -19.41
C VAL A 161 6.63 -4.64 -19.83
N VAL A 162 7.63 -4.54 -18.95
CA VAL A 162 8.88 -3.77 -19.19
C VAL A 162 10.13 -4.68 -19.16
N PRO A 163 11.23 -4.30 -19.85
CA PRO A 163 12.51 -5.01 -19.74
C PRO A 163 13.08 -4.98 -18.33
N ARG A 164 13.90 -5.99 -17.96
CA ARG A 164 14.47 -6.10 -16.59
C ARG A 164 15.24 -4.86 -16.15
N ALA A 165 16.01 -4.23 -17.03
CA ALA A 165 16.76 -3.01 -16.76
C ALA A 165 15.87 -1.83 -16.31
N GLN A 166 14.63 -1.76 -16.80
CA GLN A 166 13.71 -0.64 -16.53
C GLN A 166 12.72 -0.93 -15.39
N LEU A 167 12.80 -2.10 -14.72
CA LEU A 167 11.86 -2.50 -13.67
C LEU A 167 11.85 -1.54 -12.48
N SER A 168 13.01 -1.03 -12.05
CA SER A 168 13.10 -0.09 -10.94
C SER A 168 12.35 1.21 -11.26
N GLN A 169 12.63 1.81 -12.42
CA GLN A 169 11.97 3.03 -12.89
C GLN A 169 10.46 2.81 -13.09
N ALA A 170 10.05 1.67 -13.64
CA ALA A 170 8.65 1.32 -13.85
C ALA A 170 7.89 1.09 -12.52
N THR A 171 8.56 0.50 -11.53
CA THR A 171 8.02 0.34 -10.16
C THR A 171 7.86 1.69 -9.48
N ALA A 172 8.83 2.61 -9.63
CA ALA A 172 8.71 3.98 -9.11
C ALA A 172 7.48 4.69 -9.70
N TRP A 173 7.29 4.67 -11.02
CA TRP A 173 6.10 5.24 -11.67
C TRP A 173 4.77 4.61 -11.21
N ALA A 174 4.72 3.28 -11.04
CA ALA A 174 3.54 2.58 -10.56
C ALA A 174 3.21 2.91 -9.09
N THR A 175 4.23 3.13 -8.26
CA THR A 175 4.08 3.59 -6.88
C THR A 175 3.61 5.04 -6.83
N SER A 176 4.20 5.94 -7.62
CA SER A 176 3.77 7.34 -7.72
C SER A 176 2.31 7.48 -8.18
N ALA A 177 1.87 6.67 -9.15
CA ALA A 177 0.47 6.57 -9.55
C ALA A 177 -0.45 6.18 -8.38
N ASN A 178 -0.02 5.20 -7.57
CA ASN A 178 -0.78 4.72 -6.41
C ASN A 178 -0.84 5.78 -5.29
N GLN A 179 0.23 6.54 -5.06
CA GLN A 179 0.23 7.66 -4.11
C GLN A 179 -0.67 8.81 -4.59
N ALA A 180 -0.61 9.16 -5.87
CA ALA A 180 -1.49 10.18 -6.46
C ALA A 180 -2.96 9.78 -6.36
N ALA A 181 -3.29 8.50 -6.60
CA ALA A 181 -4.64 7.98 -6.42
C ALA A 181 -5.10 7.97 -4.95
N GLN A 182 -4.21 7.65 -4.00
CA GLN A 182 -4.52 7.73 -2.56
C GLN A 182 -4.77 9.15 -2.07
N ILE A 183 -4.08 10.15 -2.63
CA ILE A 183 -4.24 11.57 -2.28
C ILE A 183 -5.46 12.18 -2.99
N GLY A 184 -5.58 12.03 -4.31
CA GLY A 184 -6.63 12.66 -5.10
C GLY A 184 -7.98 11.92 -5.06
N GLY A 185 -7.95 10.60 -4.94
CA GLY A 185 -9.15 9.75 -5.00
C GLY A 185 -10.20 10.06 -3.92
N PRO A 186 -9.83 10.19 -2.63
CA PRO A 186 -10.81 10.50 -1.60
C PRO A 186 -11.47 11.87 -1.78
N ALA A 187 -10.69 12.91 -2.10
CA ALA A 187 -11.19 14.25 -2.41
C ALA A 187 -12.13 14.27 -3.62
N LEU A 188 -11.75 13.59 -4.72
CA LEU A 188 -12.61 13.45 -5.91
C LEU A 188 -13.88 12.65 -5.62
N GLY A 189 -13.79 11.59 -4.81
CA GLY A 189 -14.94 10.81 -4.37
C GLY A 189 -15.93 11.64 -3.55
N GLY A 190 -15.42 12.40 -2.58
CA GLY A 190 -16.21 13.33 -1.77
C GLY A 190 -16.84 14.46 -2.59
N LEU A 191 -16.10 15.04 -3.54
CA LEU A 191 -16.59 16.06 -4.46
C LEU A 191 -17.74 15.55 -5.34
N LEU A 192 -17.54 14.43 -6.03
CA LEU A 192 -18.58 13.85 -6.90
C LEU A 192 -19.80 13.39 -6.09
N TYR A 193 -19.60 12.85 -4.89
CA TYR A 193 -20.71 12.47 -4.02
C TYR A 193 -21.51 13.71 -3.56
N GLY A 194 -20.83 14.84 -3.34
CA GLY A 194 -21.46 16.13 -3.05
C GLY A 194 -22.30 16.70 -4.20
N ILE A 195 -21.94 16.41 -5.46
CA ILE A 195 -22.79 16.72 -6.64
C ILE A 195 -23.99 15.76 -6.68
N GLY A 196 -23.77 14.50 -6.36
CA GLY A 196 -24.83 13.53 -6.11
C GLY A 196 -24.27 12.11 -5.96
N PRO A 197 -24.84 11.24 -5.11
CA PRO A 197 -24.29 9.90 -4.86
C PRO A 197 -24.14 9.07 -6.15
N GLY A 198 -25.09 9.19 -7.08
CA GLY A 198 -25.05 8.52 -8.38
C GLY A 198 -23.89 8.97 -9.28
N ALA A 199 -23.48 10.25 -9.22
CA ALA A 199 -22.35 10.75 -10.00
C ALA A 199 -21.02 10.13 -9.56
N ALA A 200 -20.81 9.96 -8.24
CA ALA A 200 -19.64 9.27 -7.70
C ALA A 200 -19.58 7.81 -8.18
N TYR A 201 -20.69 7.07 -8.12
CA TYR A 201 -20.73 5.68 -8.54
C TYR A 201 -20.60 5.50 -10.06
N LEU A 202 -21.18 6.39 -10.87
CA LEU A 202 -20.98 6.40 -12.33
C LEU A 202 -19.52 6.66 -12.70
N ALA A 203 -18.84 7.61 -12.04
CA ALA A 203 -17.43 7.87 -12.28
C ALA A 203 -16.54 6.67 -11.89
N CYS A 204 -16.85 5.99 -10.77
CA CYS A 204 -16.19 4.73 -10.41
C CYS A 204 -16.44 3.64 -11.46
N THR A 205 -17.68 3.49 -11.92
CA THR A 205 -18.07 2.51 -12.96
C THR A 205 -17.27 2.72 -14.25
N LEU A 206 -17.27 3.95 -14.77
CA LEU A 206 -16.52 4.30 -15.99
C LEU A 206 -15.02 4.05 -15.82
N SER A 207 -14.47 4.40 -14.65
CA SER A 207 -13.04 4.28 -14.39
C SER A 207 -12.59 2.82 -14.22
N PHE A 208 -13.40 1.97 -13.58
CA PHE A 208 -13.19 0.52 -13.55
C PHE A 208 -13.36 -0.14 -14.93
N ALA A 209 -14.36 0.28 -15.73
CA ALA A 209 -14.53 -0.20 -17.09
C ALA A 209 -13.31 0.11 -17.97
N LEU A 210 -12.82 1.36 -17.90
CA LEU A 210 -11.62 1.80 -18.61
C LEU A 210 -10.36 1.06 -18.12
N ALA A 211 -10.23 0.80 -16.82
CA ALA A 211 -9.14 -0.03 -16.28
C ALA A 211 -9.21 -1.47 -16.82
N SER A 212 -10.38 -2.11 -16.81
CA SER A 212 -10.58 -3.47 -17.31
C SER A 212 -10.31 -3.58 -18.82
N ALA A 213 -10.68 -2.56 -19.61
CA ALA A 213 -10.33 -2.48 -21.02
C ALA A 213 -8.82 -2.27 -21.26
N ALA A 214 -8.20 -1.37 -20.48
CA ALA A 214 -6.77 -1.11 -20.55
C ALA A 214 -5.93 -2.35 -20.20
N VAL A 215 -6.27 -3.08 -19.13
CA VAL A 215 -5.54 -4.29 -18.72
C VAL A 215 -5.70 -5.42 -19.72
N SER A 216 -6.91 -5.61 -20.27
CA SER A 216 -7.19 -6.64 -21.29
C SER A 216 -6.35 -6.45 -22.55
N THR A 217 -6.09 -5.20 -22.91
CA THR A 217 -5.31 -4.83 -24.11
C THR A 217 -3.80 -4.75 -23.88
N ILE A 218 -3.29 -5.06 -22.69
CA ILE A 218 -1.83 -5.12 -22.45
C ILE A 218 -1.23 -6.27 -23.28
N PRO A 219 -0.25 -5.98 -24.17
CA PRO A 219 0.54 -7.03 -24.82
C PRO A 219 1.60 -7.54 -23.85
N LEU A 220 1.49 -8.82 -23.47
CA LEU A 220 2.45 -9.48 -22.58
C LEU A 220 3.67 -9.92 -23.40
N ARG A 221 4.86 -9.45 -23.03
CA ARG A 221 6.13 -9.80 -23.73
C ARG A 221 6.76 -11.09 -23.23
N THR A 222 6.45 -11.52 -22.02
CA THR A 222 7.17 -12.61 -21.34
C THR A 222 6.19 -13.57 -20.69
N LYS A 223 6.41 -14.89 -20.85
CA LYS A 223 5.70 -15.89 -20.04
C LYS A 223 6.02 -15.66 -18.55
N PRO A 224 5.05 -15.82 -17.63
CA PRO A 224 5.34 -15.72 -16.21
C PRO A 224 6.42 -16.71 -15.80
N VAL A 225 7.46 -16.24 -15.11
CA VAL A 225 8.34 -17.14 -14.35
C VAL A 225 7.48 -17.71 -13.22
N PRO A 226 7.41 -19.04 -13.04
CA PRO A 226 6.72 -19.64 -11.91
C PRO A 226 7.32 -19.11 -10.61
N ARG A 227 6.49 -18.50 -9.76
CA ARG A 227 6.86 -18.30 -8.36
C ARG A 227 6.50 -19.58 -7.62
N ALA A 228 7.27 -19.92 -6.58
CA ALA A 228 6.88 -21.02 -5.70
C ALA A 228 5.52 -20.68 -5.06
N PRO A 229 4.55 -21.60 -5.06
CA PRO A 229 3.20 -21.31 -4.58
C PRO A 229 3.21 -21.00 -3.08
N VAL A 230 2.41 -20.01 -2.68
CA VAL A 230 2.17 -19.70 -1.27
C VAL A 230 1.26 -20.77 -0.68
N THR A 231 1.86 -21.86 -0.18
CA THR A 231 1.17 -22.93 0.55
C THR A 231 0.91 -22.53 2.00
N LEU A 232 -0.04 -23.19 2.67
CA LEU A 232 -0.25 -23.03 4.11
C LEU A 232 1.04 -23.28 4.91
N GLU A 233 1.83 -24.28 4.52
CA GLU A 233 3.15 -24.58 5.10
C GLU A 233 4.16 -23.43 4.91
N SER A 234 4.11 -22.74 3.76
CA SER A 234 4.92 -21.53 3.54
C SER A 234 4.51 -20.38 4.48
N VAL A 235 3.21 -20.22 4.76
CA VAL A 235 2.69 -19.24 5.72
C VAL A 235 3.08 -19.61 7.15
N PHE A 236 2.91 -20.87 7.57
CA PHE A 236 3.29 -21.35 8.89
C PHE A 236 4.81 -21.26 9.13
N SER A 237 5.64 -21.54 8.12
CA SER A 237 7.10 -21.33 8.23
C SER A 237 7.47 -19.85 8.33
N GLY A 238 6.77 -18.96 7.61
CA GLY A 238 6.90 -17.50 7.79
C GLY A 238 6.52 -17.04 9.20
N VAL A 239 5.40 -17.51 9.75
CA VAL A 239 4.96 -17.21 11.13
C VAL A 239 5.95 -17.75 12.17
N ARG A 240 6.48 -18.97 11.97
CA ARG A 240 7.51 -19.56 12.84
C ARG A 240 8.80 -18.72 12.85
N PHE A 241 9.23 -18.25 11.68
CA PHE A 241 10.39 -17.36 11.56
C PHE A 241 10.17 -16.01 12.26
N ILE A 242 9.02 -15.37 12.03
CA ILE A 242 8.65 -14.13 12.72
C ILE A 242 8.68 -14.33 14.24
N ARG A 243 8.12 -15.43 14.75
CA ARG A 243 8.15 -15.76 16.18
C ARG A 243 9.57 -15.99 16.74
N SER A 244 10.50 -16.49 15.93
CA SER A 244 11.92 -16.61 16.33
C SER A 244 12.71 -15.31 16.28
N GLN A 245 12.19 -14.25 15.65
CA GLN A 245 12.84 -12.94 15.61
C GLN A 245 12.06 -11.90 16.43
N PRO A 246 12.39 -11.71 17.72
CA PRO A 246 11.65 -10.82 18.63
C PRO A 246 11.58 -9.36 18.13
N VAL A 247 12.58 -8.89 17.38
CA VAL A 247 12.56 -7.55 16.76
C VAL A 247 11.48 -7.44 15.67
N ILE A 248 11.37 -8.44 14.79
CA ILE A 248 10.35 -8.48 13.72
C ILE A 248 8.96 -8.69 14.34
N LEU A 249 8.82 -9.63 15.27
CA LEU A 249 7.58 -9.87 16.00
C LEU A 249 7.10 -8.61 16.75
N GLY A 250 8.01 -7.92 17.44
CA GLY A 250 7.71 -6.67 18.14
C GLY A 250 7.23 -5.56 17.20
N ALA A 251 7.84 -5.43 16.02
CA ALA A 251 7.45 -4.41 15.05
C ALA A 251 6.10 -4.71 14.38
N LEU A 252 5.87 -5.96 13.99
CA LEU A 252 4.60 -6.41 13.40
C LEU A 252 3.45 -6.36 14.42
N SER A 253 3.68 -6.77 15.67
CA SER A 253 2.65 -6.74 16.71
C SER A 253 2.35 -5.34 17.22
N LEU A 254 3.36 -4.47 17.35
CA LEU A 254 3.14 -3.05 17.68
C LEU A 254 2.19 -2.41 16.67
N ASP A 255 2.46 -2.61 15.38
CA ASP A 255 1.65 -2.07 14.29
C ASP A 255 0.23 -2.63 14.29
N LEU A 256 0.10 -3.97 14.37
CA LEU A 256 -1.20 -4.64 14.46
C LEU A 256 -2.07 -4.04 15.56
N PHE A 257 -1.54 -3.88 16.78
CA PHE A 257 -2.31 -3.34 17.89
C PHE A 257 -2.50 -1.81 17.80
N ALA A 258 -1.49 -1.06 17.37
CA ALA A 258 -1.60 0.39 17.20
C ALA A 258 -2.66 0.78 16.16
N VAL A 259 -2.77 0.02 15.07
CA VAL A 259 -3.77 0.26 14.02
C VAL A 259 -5.14 -0.30 14.42
N LEU A 260 -5.20 -1.46 15.09
CA LEU A 260 -6.45 -2.06 15.57
C LEU A 260 -7.24 -1.11 16.48
N PHE A 261 -6.57 -0.40 17.40
CA PHE A 261 -7.20 0.61 18.24
C PHE A 261 -7.14 2.03 17.65
N GLY A 262 -6.31 2.25 16.63
CA GLY A 262 -6.07 3.57 16.01
C GLY A 262 -7.08 3.99 14.93
N GLY A 263 -8.23 3.31 14.83
CA GLY A 263 -9.18 3.35 13.69
C GLY A 263 -9.95 4.66 13.47
N ALA A 264 -9.39 5.83 13.79
CA ALA A 264 -10.03 7.13 13.58
C ALA A 264 -10.40 7.41 12.10
N THR A 265 -9.67 6.81 11.15
CA THR A 265 -9.99 6.85 9.71
C THR A 265 -11.34 6.21 9.38
N ALA A 266 -11.76 5.18 10.13
CA ALA A 266 -13.05 4.50 9.99
C ALA A 266 -14.21 5.43 10.34
N LEU A 267 -14.02 6.25 11.37
CA LEU A 267 -15.06 7.12 11.95
C LEU A 267 -15.13 8.51 11.28
N LEU A 268 -14.28 8.79 10.28
CA LEU A 268 -14.27 10.06 9.55
C LEU A 268 -15.64 10.49 8.98
N PRO A 269 -16.52 9.61 8.45
CA PRO A 269 -17.86 10.01 7.99
C PRO A 269 -18.71 10.65 9.10
N ILE A 270 -18.59 10.16 10.33
CA ILE A 270 -19.30 10.67 11.52
C ILE A 270 -18.74 12.05 11.89
N PHE A 271 -17.42 12.15 12.04
CA PHE A 271 -16.77 13.43 12.33
C PHE A 271 -17.03 14.48 11.24
N ALA A 272 -16.99 14.11 9.96
CA ALA A 272 -17.24 15.02 8.85
C ALA A 272 -18.70 15.50 8.78
N ARG A 273 -19.67 14.69 9.23
CA ARG A 273 -21.09 15.07 9.26
C ARG A 273 -21.48 15.83 10.52
N ASP A 274 -21.23 15.24 11.70
CA ASP A 274 -21.91 15.64 12.94
C ASP A 274 -21.02 16.48 13.88
N VAL A 275 -19.69 16.40 13.73
CA VAL A 275 -18.74 17.22 14.52
C VAL A 275 -18.30 18.44 13.72
N LEU A 276 -17.79 18.22 12.50
CA LEU A 276 -17.14 19.23 11.67
C LEU A 276 -18.07 19.88 10.63
N HIS A 277 -19.28 19.35 10.44
CA HIS A 277 -20.31 19.90 9.55
C HIS A 277 -19.83 20.17 8.11
N ALA A 278 -18.87 19.36 7.63
CA ALA A 278 -18.09 19.61 6.41
C ALA A 278 -18.58 18.80 5.18
N GLY A 279 -19.56 17.90 5.36
CA GLY A 279 -20.21 17.17 4.28
C GLY A 279 -19.32 16.12 3.57
N PRO A 280 -19.78 15.58 2.42
CA PRO A 280 -19.05 14.55 1.67
C PRO A 280 -17.69 15.05 1.14
N LEU A 281 -17.63 16.31 0.69
CA LEU A 281 -16.39 16.95 0.26
C LEU A 281 -15.40 17.06 1.43
N GLY A 282 -15.87 17.47 2.61
CA GLY A 282 -15.08 17.52 3.84
C GLY A 282 -14.52 16.16 4.23
N LEU A 283 -15.31 15.09 4.17
CA LEU A 283 -14.83 13.71 4.36
C LEU A 283 -13.70 13.37 3.37
N GLY A 284 -13.89 13.69 2.08
CA GLY A 284 -12.88 13.47 1.05
C GLY A 284 -11.57 14.19 1.38
N LEU A 285 -11.63 15.48 1.71
CA LEU A 285 -10.47 16.30 2.10
C LEU A 285 -9.76 15.78 3.36
N LEU A 286 -10.51 15.40 4.40
CA LEU A 286 -9.96 14.83 5.63
C LEU A 286 -9.22 13.51 5.37
N ARG A 287 -9.79 12.61 4.56
CA ARG A 287 -9.14 11.34 4.20
C ARG A 287 -7.92 11.55 3.29
N SER A 288 -7.99 12.52 2.38
CA SER A 288 -6.85 12.97 1.57
C SER A 288 -5.73 13.59 2.41
N ALA A 289 -6.05 14.32 3.48
CA ALA A 289 -5.06 14.97 4.36
C ALA A 289 -4.11 13.95 5.00
N SER A 290 -4.62 12.79 5.44
CA SER A 290 -3.79 11.68 5.93
C SER A 290 -2.79 11.20 4.87
N ALA A 291 -3.22 11.05 3.62
CA ALA A 291 -2.36 10.62 2.51
C ALA A 291 -1.31 11.68 2.13
N VAL A 292 -1.66 12.98 2.19
CA VAL A 292 -0.70 14.09 2.01
C VAL A 292 0.34 14.09 3.13
N GLY A 293 -0.11 13.88 4.37
CA GLY A 293 0.77 13.72 5.54
C GLY A 293 1.77 12.59 5.37
N ALA A 294 1.29 11.40 5.00
CA ALA A 294 2.13 10.23 4.74
C ALA A 294 3.14 10.47 3.59
N LEU A 295 2.74 11.15 2.53
CA LEU A 295 3.65 11.54 1.44
C LEU A 295 4.74 12.51 1.95
N GLY A 296 4.35 13.54 2.71
CA GLY A 296 5.28 14.50 3.32
C GLY A 296 6.28 13.82 4.26
N GLY A 297 5.81 12.92 5.13
CA GLY A 297 6.67 12.09 5.99
C GLY A 297 7.62 11.20 5.19
N THR A 298 7.16 10.63 4.06
CA THR A 298 8.01 9.80 3.18
C THR A 298 9.10 10.63 2.52
N ILE A 299 8.77 11.82 2.01
CA ILE A 299 9.74 12.76 1.43
C ILE A 299 10.75 13.21 2.49
N TRP A 300 10.29 13.48 3.72
CA TRP A 300 11.17 13.83 4.83
C TRP A 300 12.14 12.69 5.18
N LEU A 301 11.67 11.45 5.29
CA LEU A 301 12.51 10.27 5.53
C LEU A 301 13.52 9.99 4.41
N ALA A 302 13.20 10.33 3.15
CA ALA A 302 14.13 10.22 2.04
C ALA A 302 15.33 11.18 2.17
N HIS A 303 15.12 12.38 2.74
CA HIS A 303 16.18 13.35 3.01
C HIS A 303 16.88 13.10 4.36
N PHE A 304 16.14 12.58 5.35
CA PHE A 304 16.62 12.29 6.70
C PHE A 304 16.47 10.79 7.05
N PRO A 305 17.27 9.91 6.42
CA PRO A 305 17.15 8.47 6.62
C PRO A 305 17.46 8.07 8.06
N LEU A 306 16.69 7.11 8.60
CA LEU A 306 16.73 6.65 10.00
C LEU A 306 17.96 5.78 10.33
N ARG A 307 19.16 6.30 10.05
CA ARG A 307 20.46 5.63 10.24
C ARG A 307 20.86 5.44 11.70
N LYS A 308 20.19 6.08 12.66
CA LYS A 308 20.51 6.02 14.09
C LYS A 308 19.25 5.70 14.89
N ARG A 309 19.20 4.49 15.48
CA ARG A 309 18.11 4.01 16.36
C ARG A 309 16.73 3.93 15.68
N PRO A 310 16.58 3.14 14.59
CA PRO A 310 15.30 3.00 13.88
C PRO A 310 14.15 2.55 14.79
N GLY A 311 14.40 1.66 15.76
CA GLY A 311 13.37 1.23 16.72
C GLY A 311 12.83 2.36 17.59
N ALA A 312 13.68 3.30 18.02
CA ALA A 312 13.24 4.47 18.78
C ALA A 312 12.41 5.43 17.92
N ALA A 313 12.76 5.61 16.64
CA ALA A 313 11.97 6.38 15.69
C ALA A 313 10.59 5.75 15.44
N MET A 314 10.51 4.43 15.30
CA MET A 314 9.26 3.69 15.14
C MET A 314 8.31 3.92 16.32
N PHE A 315 8.78 3.76 17.56
CA PHE A 315 7.98 4.06 18.75
C PHE A 315 7.58 5.53 18.85
N GLY A 316 8.48 6.46 18.47
CA GLY A 316 8.17 7.89 18.42
C GLY A 316 7.05 8.21 17.43
N GLY A 317 7.07 7.57 16.25
CA GLY A 317 6.01 7.66 15.25
C GLY A 317 4.67 7.15 15.77
N VAL A 318 4.62 5.98 16.42
CA VAL A 318 3.36 5.44 16.98
C VAL A 318 2.81 6.32 18.11
N ILE A 319 3.66 6.91 18.95
CA ILE A 319 3.22 7.87 19.98
C ILE A 319 2.71 9.16 19.34
N ALA A 320 3.41 9.71 18.35
CA ALA A 320 2.98 10.91 17.62
C ALA A 320 1.66 10.69 16.87
N PHE A 321 1.46 9.50 16.28
CA PHE A 321 0.20 9.05 15.70
C PHE A 321 -0.92 9.08 16.76
N GLY A 322 -0.71 8.44 17.92
CA GLY A 322 -1.71 8.42 19.00
C GLY A 322 -2.05 9.82 19.53
N ILE A 323 -1.06 10.71 19.66
CA ILE A 323 -1.28 12.12 20.03
C ILE A 323 -2.09 12.85 18.94
N ALA A 324 -1.77 12.66 17.67
CA ALA A 324 -2.52 13.25 16.56
C ALA A 324 -3.98 12.74 16.52
N THR A 325 -4.21 11.46 16.82
CA THR A 325 -5.54 10.87 17.02
C THR A 325 -6.31 11.53 18.17
N LEU A 326 -5.66 11.80 19.31
CA LEU A 326 -6.28 12.52 20.43
C LEU A 326 -6.64 13.97 20.06
N VAL A 327 -5.72 14.69 19.39
CA VAL A 327 -5.98 16.07 18.91
C VAL A 327 -7.14 16.10 17.92
N PHE A 328 -7.20 15.13 17.00
CA PHE A 328 -8.33 14.97 16.08
C PHE A 328 -9.65 14.71 16.83
N GLY A 329 -9.67 13.81 17.82
CA GLY A 329 -10.85 13.50 18.62
C GLY A 329 -11.37 14.68 19.46
N LEU A 330 -10.49 15.53 19.97
CA LEU A 330 -10.87 16.75 20.71
C LEU A 330 -11.23 17.94 19.79
N SER A 331 -10.89 17.88 18.50
CA SER A 331 -11.05 18.98 17.56
C SER A 331 -12.48 19.13 17.07
N HIS A 332 -13.00 20.35 17.20
CA HIS A 332 -14.27 20.80 16.62
C HIS A 332 -14.06 21.74 15.41
N SER A 333 -12.79 21.98 15.02
CA SER A 333 -12.44 22.86 13.90
C SER A 333 -11.92 22.04 12.72
N PHE A 334 -12.54 22.21 11.56
CA PHE A 334 -12.16 21.50 10.34
C PHE A 334 -10.66 21.64 10.01
N ILE A 335 -10.10 22.84 10.19
CA ILE A 335 -8.69 23.13 9.91
C ILE A 335 -7.76 22.39 10.91
N VAL A 336 -8.10 22.38 12.20
CA VAL A 336 -7.32 21.66 13.22
C VAL A 336 -7.38 20.15 12.96
N SER A 337 -8.55 19.62 12.62
CA SER A 337 -8.72 18.22 12.25
C SER A 337 -7.96 17.85 10.98
N LEU A 338 -7.90 18.74 9.98
CA LEU A 338 -7.12 18.55 8.75
C LEU A 338 -5.62 18.41 9.07
N PHE A 339 -5.05 19.33 9.85
CA PHE A 339 -3.64 19.27 10.25
C PHE A 339 -3.34 18.10 11.19
N ALA A 340 -4.27 17.73 12.09
CA ALA A 340 -4.13 16.55 12.92
C ALA A 340 -4.05 15.26 12.08
N LEU A 341 -4.89 15.13 11.05
CA LEU A 341 -4.84 13.99 10.12
C LEU A 341 -3.57 13.99 9.26
N MET A 342 -3.06 15.14 8.85
CA MET A 342 -1.73 15.24 8.20
C MET A 342 -0.61 14.76 9.14
N ALA A 343 -0.62 15.19 10.41
CA ALA A 343 0.36 14.76 11.40
C ALA A 343 0.26 13.25 11.70
N LEU A 344 -0.96 12.71 11.77
CA LEU A 344 -1.26 11.29 11.93
C LEU A 344 -0.65 10.48 10.79
N GLY A 345 -0.93 10.84 9.52
CA GLY A 345 -0.39 10.15 8.35
C GLY A 345 1.13 10.27 8.22
N ALA A 346 1.71 11.43 8.54
CA ALA A 346 3.17 11.61 8.56
C ALA A 346 3.85 10.73 9.62
N SER A 347 3.20 10.54 10.78
CA SER A 347 3.71 9.74 11.90
C SER A 347 3.58 8.24 11.64
N ASP A 348 2.48 7.80 11.01
CA ASP A 348 2.26 6.41 10.59
C ASP A 348 3.38 5.93 9.65
N VAL A 349 3.73 6.73 8.65
CA VAL A 349 4.73 6.35 7.64
C VAL A 349 6.11 6.06 8.23
N ILE A 350 6.48 6.70 9.36
CA ILE A 350 7.71 6.39 10.10
C ILE A 350 7.68 4.95 10.64
N SER A 351 6.55 4.52 11.19
CA SER A 351 6.34 3.13 11.64
C SER A 351 6.38 2.14 10.48
N VAL A 352 5.66 2.45 9.40
CA VAL A 352 5.57 1.62 8.18
C VAL A 352 6.94 1.41 7.55
N VAL A 353 7.72 2.47 7.35
CA VAL A 353 9.05 2.39 6.73
C VAL A 353 10.01 1.55 7.59
N VAL A 354 10.09 1.79 8.91
CA VAL A 354 10.96 1.00 9.78
C VAL A 354 10.56 -0.48 9.79
N ARG A 355 9.26 -0.79 9.87
CA ARG A 355 8.75 -2.16 9.87
C ARG A 355 9.07 -2.89 8.56
N LEU A 356 8.82 -2.25 7.41
CA LEU A 356 9.15 -2.83 6.10
C LEU A 356 10.65 -3.02 5.92
N SER A 357 11.48 -2.06 6.33
CA SER A 357 12.94 -2.20 6.28
C SER A 357 13.46 -3.30 7.20
N LEU A 358 12.92 -3.46 8.42
CA LEU A 358 13.30 -4.56 9.33
C LEU A 358 12.92 -5.93 8.73
N VAL A 359 11.73 -6.05 8.15
CA VAL A 359 11.31 -7.28 7.46
C VAL A 359 12.23 -7.60 6.28
N GLN A 360 12.60 -6.60 5.47
CA GLN A 360 13.45 -6.79 4.29
C GLN A 360 14.92 -7.08 4.64
N LEU A 361 15.49 -6.41 5.64
CA LEU A 361 16.94 -6.49 5.94
C LEU A 361 17.32 -7.57 6.96
N ARG A 362 16.35 -8.16 7.68
CA ARG A 362 16.60 -9.20 8.70
C ARG A 362 16.02 -10.58 8.34
N THR A 363 15.35 -10.69 7.20
CA THR A 363 14.83 -11.97 6.69
C THR A 363 15.74 -12.46 5.56
N PRO A 364 16.24 -13.72 5.60
CA PRO A 364 16.99 -14.31 4.49
C PRO A 364 16.19 -14.32 3.18
N ASP A 365 16.85 -14.16 2.04
CA ASP A 365 16.21 -14.05 0.72
C ASP A 365 15.23 -15.19 0.41
N GLU A 366 15.58 -16.42 0.78
CA GLU A 366 14.75 -17.62 0.62
C GLU A 366 13.42 -17.55 1.39
N MET A 367 13.38 -16.76 2.47
CA MET A 367 12.21 -16.57 3.34
C MET A 367 11.49 -15.25 3.11
N LEU A 368 12.09 -14.26 2.42
CA LEU A 368 11.52 -12.94 2.20
C LEU A 368 10.10 -12.99 1.65
N GLY A 369 9.84 -13.83 0.64
CA GLY A 369 8.50 -13.98 0.07
C GLY A 369 7.46 -14.50 1.06
N ARG A 370 7.85 -15.43 1.95
CA ARG A 370 6.97 -16.04 2.95
C ARG A 370 6.65 -15.07 4.09
N VAL A 371 7.68 -14.37 4.60
CA VAL A 371 7.53 -13.36 5.65
C VAL A 371 6.76 -12.14 5.13
N SER A 372 6.99 -11.73 3.88
CA SER A 372 6.22 -10.64 3.23
C SER A 372 4.74 -10.99 3.08
N ALA A 373 4.39 -12.24 2.74
CA ALA A 373 3.00 -12.69 2.69
C ALA A 373 2.31 -12.61 4.05
N VAL A 374 3.01 -13.02 5.13
CA VAL A 374 2.50 -12.88 6.50
C VAL A 374 2.36 -11.40 6.89
N ASN A 375 3.36 -10.55 6.61
CA ASN A 375 3.28 -9.10 6.86
C ASN A 375 2.07 -8.45 6.17
N SER A 376 1.82 -8.77 4.89
CA SER A 376 0.64 -8.28 4.16
C SER A 376 -0.69 -8.76 4.77
N LEU A 377 -0.75 -10.01 5.26
CA LEU A 377 -1.93 -10.52 5.96
C LEU A 377 -2.16 -9.79 7.29
N PHE A 378 -1.10 -9.54 8.06
CA PHE A 378 -1.17 -8.75 9.30
C PHE A 378 -1.70 -7.33 9.05
N ILE A 379 -1.13 -6.60 8.09
CA ILE A 379 -1.55 -5.22 7.74
C ILE A 379 -3.00 -5.19 7.20
N GLY A 380 -3.36 -6.13 6.32
CA GLY A 380 -4.73 -6.21 5.79
C GLY A 380 -5.76 -6.51 6.88
N THR A 381 -5.39 -7.35 7.85
CA THR A 381 -6.24 -7.71 9.00
C THR A 381 -6.33 -6.59 10.02
N SER A 382 -5.21 -5.92 10.35
CA SER A 382 -5.19 -4.83 11.33
C SER A 382 -6.07 -3.66 10.90
N ASN A 383 -5.96 -3.24 9.63
CA ASN A 383 -6.72 -2.11 9.11
C ASN A 383 -8.23 -2.38 9.21
N GLN A 384 -8.68 -3.50 8.66
CA GLN A 384 -10.10 -3.80 8.54
C GLN A 384 -10.75 -4.23 9.85
N LEU A 385 -10.02 -4.99 10.69
CA LEU A 385 -10.50 -5.34 12.02
C LEU A 385 -10.53 -4.11 12.93
N GLY A 386 -9.61 -3.15 12.73
CA GLY A 386 -9.65 -1.83 13.38
C GLY A 386 -10.83 -0.98 12.93
N GLU A 387 -11.16 -0.96 11.63
CA GLU A 387 -12.39 -0.30 11.14
C GLU A 387 -13.66 -0.88 11.79
N PHE A 388 -13.71 -2.20 11.99
CA PHE A 388 -14.81 -2.87 12.70
C PHE A 388 -14.81 -2.57 14.21
N GLU A 389 -13.66 -2.71 14.88
CA GLU A 389 -13.48 -2.42 16.32
C GLU A 389 -13.92 -0.99 16.65
N SER A 390 -13.43 -0.02 15.85
CA SER A 390 -13.73 1.39 16.06
C SER A 390 -15.19 1.71 15.76
N GLY A 391 -15.83 1.00 14.81
CA GLY A 391 -17.28 1.07 14.59
C GLY A 391 -18.11 0.52 15.76
N VAL A 392 -17.66 -0.58 16.39
CA VAL A 392 -18.31 -1.16 17.58
C VAL A 392 -18.15 -0.25 18.80
N THR A 393 -16.93 0.20 19.11
CA THR A 393 -16.68 1.09 20.27
C THR A 393 -17.38 2.43 20.10
N ALA A 394 -17.42 2.99 18.89
CA ALA A 394 -18.20 4.19 18.60
C ALA A 394 -19.72 3.96 18.67
N GLY A 395 -20.19 2.74 18.41
CA GLY A 395 -21.59 2.36 18.57
C GLY A 395 -22.06 2.31 20.04
N TRP A 396 -21.14 2.04 20.99
CA TRP A 396 -21.45 1.98 22.42
C TRP A 396 -21.12 3.26 23.19
N TRP A 397 -20.01 3.93 22.84
CA TRP A 397 -19.48 5.08 23.59
C TRP A 397 -19.50 6.39 22.81
N GLY A 398 -19.97 6.37 21.56
CA GLY A 398 -19.93 7.52 20.65
C GLY A 398 -18.59 7.66 19.94
N ALA A 399 -18.61 8.21 18.72
CA ALA A 399 -17.43 8.29 17.86
C ALA A 399 -16.28 9.12 18.47
N GLN A 400 -16.60 10.17 19.23
CA GLN A 400 -15.58 10.98 19.91
C GLN A 400 -14.84 10.17 20.97
N THR A 401 -15.57 9.53 21.88
CA THR A 401 -15.00 8.70 22.95
C THR A 401 -14.20 7.52 22.39
N ALA A 402 -14.68 6.88 21.32
CA ALA A 402 -13.96 5.80 20.65
C ALA A 402 -12.60 6.26 20.10
N VAL A 403 -12.54 7.41 19.41
CA VAL A 403 -11.27 7.99 18.93
C VAL A 403 -10.32 8.34 20.09
N LEU A 404 -10.85 8.88 21.20
CA LEU A 404 -10.03 9.21 22.37
C LEU A 404 -9.48 7.95 23.06
N ILE A 405 -10.30 6.92 23.23
CA ILE A 405 -9.88 5.63 23.78
C ILE A 405 -8.84 4.99 22.86
N GLY A 406 -9.05 5.02 21.54
CA GLY A 406 -8.12 4.51 20.54
C GLY A 406 -6.76 5.21 20.54
N GLY A 407 -6.74 6.54 20.60
CA GLY A 407 -5.51 7.32 20.75
C GLY A 407 -4.75 7.01 22.05
N CYS A 408 -5.46 6.97 23.18
CA CYS A 408 -4.89 6.58 24.47
C CYS A 408 -4.36 5.14 24.47
N ALA A 409 -5.11 4.19 23.91
CA ALA A 409 -4.71 2.79 23.79
C ALA A 409 -3.45 2.66 22.94
N THR A 410 -3.37 3.34 21.80
CA THR A 410 -2.19 3.33 20.92
C THR A 410 -0.93 3.84 21.62
N ILE A 411 -1.03 4.92 22.41
CA ILE A 411 0.08 5.43 23.23
C ILE A 411 0.44 4.41 24.32
N ALA A 412 -0.54 3.85 25.03
CA ALA A 412 -0.32 2.87 26.08
C ALA A 412 0.36 1.59 25.56
N ILE A 413 -0.07 1.10 24.39
CA ILE A 413 0.51 -0.04 23.68
C ILE A 413 1.96 0.27 23.27
N ALA A 414 2.24 1.45 22.71
CA ALA A 414 3.62 1.83 22.38
C ALA A 414 4.53 1.84 23.64
N LEU A 415 4.07 2.42 24.75
CA LEU A 415 4.80 2.45 26.01
C LEU A 415 4.96 1.05 26.65
N LEU A 416 3.98 0.17 26.50
CA LEU A 416 4.03 -1.21 26.97
C LEU A 416 4.99 -2.05 26.11
N TRP A 417 4.95 -1.92 24.78
CA TRP A 417 5.88 -2.60 23.86
C TRP A 417 7.32 -2.10 24.03
N MET A 418 7.55 -0.84 24.42
CA MET A 418 8.89 -0.37 24.83
C MET A 418 9.47 -1.14 26.03
N LYS A 419 8.62 -1.74 26.88
CA LYS A 419 9.03 -2.60 28.01
C LYS A 419 9.10 -4.07 27.62
N LEU A 420 8.13 -4.57 26.84
CA LEU A 420 8.04 -5.98 26.42
C LEU A 420 9.07 -6.35 25.34
N PHE A 421 9.42 -5.42 24.45
CA PHE A 421 10.38 -5.61 23.36
C PHE A 421 11.57 -4.64 23.50
N PRO A 422 12.40 -4.76 24.56
CA PRO A 422 13.52 -3.87 24.79
C PRO A 422 14.59 -3.96 23.69
N GLU A 423 14.73 -5.11 23.03
CA GLU A 423 15.63 -5.33 21.89
C GLU A 423 15.24 -4.47 20.69
N LEU A 424 13.95 -4.44 20.34
CA LEU A 424 13.42 -3.57 19.29
C LEU A 424 13.70 -2.10 19.61
N ARG A 425 13.47 -1.66 20.85
CA ARG A 425 13.77 -0.29 21.29
C ARG A 425 15.27 0.03 21.23
N ARG A 426 16.14 -0.94 21.54
CA ARG A 426 17.61 -0.79 21.56
C ARG A 426 18.26 -0.93 20.18
N THR A 427 17.56 -1.49 19.19
CA THR A 427 18.04 -1.73 17.83
C THR A 427 18.67 -0.46 17.22
N ARG A 428 19.98 -0.52 16.93
CA ARG A 428 20.76 0.65 16.48
C ARG A 428 20.84 0.77 14.95
N SER A 429 20.88 -0.36 14.24
CA SER A 429 20.89 -0.50 12.78
C SER A 429 19.62 -1.21 12.27
N LEU A 430 19.26 -0.98 11.01
CA LEU A 430 18.18 -1.72 10.33
C LEU A 430 18.66 -3.11 9.88
N GLU A 431 19.92 -3.19 9.44
CA GLU A 431 20.63 -4.42 9.09
C GLU A 431 20.69 -5.40 10.27
N ARG A 432 20.98 -6.66 9.94
CA ARG A 432 21.31 -7.69 10.93
C ARG A 432 22.66 -7.35 11.54
N GLU A 433 22.76 -7.36 12.87
CA GLU A 433 24.04 -7.25 13.57
C GLU A 433 24.77 -8.61 13.43
N GLU A 434 25.32 -8.89 12.25
CA GLU A 434 26.22 -10.02 12.04
C GLU A 434 27.57 -9.71 12.70
N GLN A 435 27.74 -10.29 13.89
CA GLN A 435 28.99 -10.69 14.51
C GLN A 435 30.23 -9.85 14.16
N HIS A 436 30.25 -8.58 14.60
CA HIS A 436 31.51 -7.87 14.88
C HIS A 436 32.20 -8.40 16.16
N GLU A 437 32.17 -9.73 16.34
CA GLU A 437 32.76 -10.49 17.44
C GLU A 437 33.80 -11.51 16.92
N MET A 438 34.05 -11.57 15.61
CA MET A 438 35.17 -12.30 14.99
C MET A 438 36.39 -11.40 14.68
N ALA A 439 36.43 -10.19 15.22
CA ALA A 439 37.52 -9.22 15.01
C ALA A 439 37.84 -8.39 16.27
N ALA A 440 37.82 -9.05 17.43
CA ALA A 440 38.25 -8.50 18.73
C ALA A 440 39.11 -9.54 19.47
#